data_AF-A0A850H9D6-F1
#
_entry.id   AF-A0A850H9D6-F1
#
_cell.length_a   1.000
_cell.length_b   1.000
_cell.length_c   1.000
_cell.angle_alpha   90.00
_cell.angle_beta   90.00
_cell.angle_gamma   90.00
#
_symmetry.space_group_name_H-M   'P 1'
#
loop_
_entity.id
_entity.type
_entity.pdbx_description
1 polymer ?
#
loop_
_entity_poly.entity_id
_entity_poly.type
_entity_poly.pdbx_seq_one_letter_code
_entity_poly.pdbx_strand_id
1 'polypeptide(L)'
;MSLISLAKDDTEHRVPEPWRTKFRQIAEAFAAGDFQLNDHSIEGLAPIDLASADFFRDSSRAYGDDLASLDDATWERSVYCWIDGHWEFLVDLTTEHEPVSDLALHARLEERTGLLILDSVHVP
;
A
#
# COMPACT_ATOMS: atom_id res chain seq x y z
N MET A 1 22.63 -3.78 -10.37
CA MET A 1 21.17 -3.73 -10.24
C MET A 1 20.76 -2.28 -10.45
N SER A 2 19.99 -1.97 -11.48
CA SER A 2 19.42 -0.63 -11.63
C SER A 2 18.31 -0.49 -10.60
N LEU A 3 18.38 0.51 -9.72
CA LEU A 3 17.18 0.98 -9.03
C LEU A 3 16.21 1.43 -10.13
N ILE A 4 15.03 0.84 -10.17
CA ILE A 4 13.96 1.36 -11.04
C ILE A 4 13.57 2.71 -10.44
N SER A 5 13.91 3.79 -11.13
CA SER A 5 13.47 5.14 -10.77
C SER A 5 11.99 5.27 -11.12
N LEU A 6 11.18 5.77 -10.19
CA LEU A 6 9.81 6.16 -10.46
C LEU A 6 9.80 7.43 -11.34
N ALA A 7 8.81 7.54 -12.23
CA ALA A 7 8.61 8.71 -13.07
C ALA A 7 8.21 9.93 -12.23
N LYS A 8 8.60 11.14 -12.65
CA LYS A 8 8.26 12.40 -11.97
C LYS A 8 7.35 13.24 -12.85
N ASP A 9 6.15 12.73 -13.05
CA ASP A 9 5.07 13.40 -13.75
C ASP A 9 3.71 13.02 -13.15
N ASP A 10 2.70 13.82 -13.45
CA ASP A 10 1.35 13.71 -12.92
C ASP A 10 0.49 12.65 -13.65
N THR A 11 1.10 11.83 -14.51
CA THR A 11 0.40 10.73 -15.18
C THR A 11 0.44 9.46 -14.34
N GLU A 12 -0.60 8.64 -14.46
CA GLU A 12 -0.65 7.35 -13.78
C GLU A 12 0.27 6.33 -14.47
N HIS A 13 1.09 5.67 -13.66
CA HIS A 13 2.00 4.62 -14.07
C HIS A 13 1.71 3.33 -13.33
N ARG A 14 2.05 2.19 -13.96
CA ARG A 14 1.99 0.89 -13.30
C ARG A 14 3.01 0.80 -12.17
N VAL A 15 2.60 0.30 -11.02
CA VAL A 15 3.51 0.02 -9.89
C VAL A 15 4.61 -0.96 -10.34
N PRO A 16 5.91 -0.65 -10.21
CA PRO A 16 6.99 -1.53 -10.64
C PRO A 16 7.32 -2.60 -9.60
N GLU A 17 7.90 -3.73 -10.04
CA GLU A 17 8.06 -4.96 -9.23
C GLU A 17 8.67 -4.77 -7.82
N PRO A 18 9.73 -3.97 -7.61
CA PRO A 18 10.27 -3.76 -6.26
C PRO A 18 9.25 -3.17 -5.29
N TRP A 19 8.35 -2.32 -5.78
CA TRP A 19 7.28 -1.73 -4.98
C TRP A 19 6.12 -2.71 -4.79
N ARG A 20 5.80 -3.53 -5.79
CA ARG A 20 4.81 -4.62 -5.64
C ARG A 20 5.18 -5.55 -4.51
N THR A 21 6.43 -6.00 -4.44
CA THR A 21 6.92 -6.83 -3.33
C THR A 21 6.72 -6.15 -1.97
N LYS A 22 7.02 -4.86 -1.88
CA LYS A 22 6.84 -4.10 -0.64
C LYS A 22 5.37 -4.01 -0.23
N PHE A 23 4.47 -3.73 -1.16
CA PHE A 23 3.03 -3.69 -0.90
C PHE A 23 2.44 -5.05 -0.58
N ARG A 24 2.94 -6.15 -1.18
CA ARG A 24 2.58 -7.51 -0.75
C ARG A 24 2.92 -7.75 0.72
N GLN A 25 4.12 -7.36 1.16
CA GLN A 25 4.53 -7.50 2.56
C GLN A 25 3.64 -6.70 3.52
N ILE A 26 3.22 -5.48 3.12
CA ILE A 26 2.29 -4.67 3.91
C ILE A 26 0.93 -5.37 4.02
N ALA A 27 0.39 -5.85 2.89
CA ALA A 27 -0.90 -6.53 2.87
C ALA A 27 -0.89 -7.84 3.67
N GLU A 28 0.19 -8.62 3.58
CA GLU A 28 0.39 -9.83 4.39
C GLU A 28 0.39 -9.54 5.89
N ALA A 29 1.06 -8.47 6.31
CA ALA A 29 1.08 -8.07 7.71
C ALA A 29 -0.29 -7.58 8.18
N PHE A 30 -1.02 -6.82 7.35
CA PHE A 30 -2.38 -6.38 7.65
C PHE A 30 -3.34 -7.58 7.75
N ALA A 31 -3.23 -8.56 6.86
CA ALA A 31 -3.97 -9.82 6.92
C ALA A 31 -3.64 -10.63 8.20
N ALA A 32 -2.40 -10.56 8.68
CA ALA A 32 -1.99 -11.15 9.96
C ALA A 32 -2.43 -10.32 11.19
N GLY A 33 -3.06 -9.16 11.00
CA GLY A 33 -3.50 -8.25 12.07
C GLY A 33 -2.42 -7.33 12.63
N ASP A 34 -1.23 -7.29 12.02
CA ASP A 34 -0.09 -6.46 12.40
C ASP A 34 -0.13 -5.10 11.69
N PHE A 35 -1.16 -4.30 12.00
CA PHE A 35 -1.36 -2.98 11.38
C PHE A 35 -0.31 -1.93 11.79
N GLN A 36 0.49 -2.20 12.83
CA GLN A 36 1.63 -1.35 13.20
C GLN A 36 2.96 -1.81 12.59
N LEU A 37 2.98 -2.98 11.95
CA LEU A 37 4.17 -3.59 11.36
C LEU A 37 5.30 -3.83 12.39
N ASN A 38 4.90 -4.18 13.61
CA ASN A 38 5.83 -4.48 14.71
C ASN A 38 6.46 -5.87 14.54
N ASP A 39 5.70 -6.83 14.00
CA ASP A 39 6.14 -8.20 13.76
C ASP A 39 6.70 -8.35 12.32
N HIS A 40 6.26 -7.48 11.40
CA HIS A 40 6.67 -7.45 9.99
C HIS A 40 7.40 -6.15 9.63
N SER A 41 8.64 -5.98 10.10
CA SER A 41 9.43 -4.79 9.77
C SER A 41 9.74 -4.71 8.27
N ILE A 42 9.32 -3.62 7.63
CA ILE A 42 9.53 -3.35 6.20
C ILE A 42 10.49 -2.17 6.03
N GLU A 43 11.60 -2.39 5.32
CA GLU A 43 12.61 -1.36 5.09
C GLU A 43 12.03 -0.14 4.37
N GLY A 44 12.40 1.07 4.79
CA GLY A 44 12.01 2.32 4.14
C GLY A 44 10.54 2.69 4.30
N LEU A 45 9.85 2.10 5.28
CA LEU A 45 8.53 2.52 5.71
C LEU A 45 8.65 3.46 6.92
N ALA A 46 7.83 4.51 6.96
CA ALA A 46 7.69 5.34 8.14
C ALA A 46 7.01 4.54 9.27
N PRO A 47 7.35 4.78 10.55
CA PRO A 47 6.66 4.16 11.68
C PRO A 47 5.16 4.46 11.66
N ILE A 48 4.34 3.45 11.93
CA ILE A 48 2.89 3.59 12.03
C ILE A 48 2.51 3.76 13.50
N ASP A 49 1.91 4.90 13.84
CA ASP A 49 1.40 5.13 15.19
C ASP A 49 0.11 4.33 15.47
N LEU A 50 -0.26 4.22 16.73
CA LEU A 50 -1.41 3.42 17.15
C LEU A 50 -2.72 3.94 16.53
N ALA A 51 -2.87 5.26 16.39
CA ALA A 51 -4.09 5.85 15.85
C ALA A 51 -4.27 5.51 14.36
N SER A 52 -3.19 5.56 13.59
CA SER A 52 -3.18 5.18 12.17
C SER A 52 -3.42 3.68 12.01
N ALA A 53 -2.79 2.84 12.83
CA ALA A 53 -3.01 1.40 12.80
C ALA A 53 -4.46 1.01 13.15
N ASP A 54 -5.06 1.65 14.15
CA ASP A 54 -6.47 1.43 14.49
C ASP A 54 -7.39 1.92 13.37
N PHE A 55 -7.08 3.06 12.74
CA PHE A 55 -7.81 3.52 11.56
C PHE A 55 -7.74 2.52 10.39
N PHE A 56 -6.56 2.01 10.04
CA PHE A 56 -6.42 1.00 8.97
C PHE A 56 -7.22 -0.25 9.29
N ARG A 57 -7.12 -0.76 10.52
CA ARG A 57 -7.85 -1.93 10.99
C ARG A 57 -9.36 -1.74 10.89
N ASP A 58 -9.86 -0.61 11.36
CA ASP A 58 -11.29 -0.33 11.39
C ASP A 58 -11.84 -0.10 9.98
N SER A 59 -11.09 0.58 9.11
CA SER A 59 -11.45 0.75 7.70
C SER A 59 -11.50 -0.59 6.96
N SER A 60 -10.50 -1.47 7.15
CA SER A 60 -10.49 -2.81 6.56
C SER A 60 -11.68 -3.64 7.06
N ARG A 61 -11.98 -3.60 8.37
CA ARG A 61 -13.13 -4.32 8.94
C ARG A 61 -14.47 -3.78 8.47
N ALA A 62 -14.58 -2.47 8.24
CA ALA A 62 -15.79 -1.84 7.75
C ALA A 62 -16.15 -2.28 6.33
N TYR A 63 -15.17 -2.74 5.54
CA TYR A 63 -15.40 -3.35 4.23
C TYR A 63 -16.24 -4.62 4.34
N GLY A 64 -16.07 -5.40 5.43
CA GLY A 64 -16.88 -6.58 5.72
C GLY A 64 -16.33 -7.90 5.19
N ASP A 65 -15.07 -7.92 4.73
CA ASP A 65 -14.33 -9.12 4.35
C ASP A 65 -12.89 -9.05 4.88
N ASP A 66 -12.30 -10.20 5.17
CA ASP A 66 -10.96 -10.29 5.75
C ASP A 66 -9.89 -10.08 4.67
N LEU A 67 -8.85 -9.28 4.98
CA LEU A 67 -7.73 -9.06 4.07
C LEU A 67 -6.93 -10.35 3.85
N ALA A 68 -6.39 -10.50 2.64
CA ALA A 68 -5.50 -11.60 2.27
C ALA A 68 -4.26 -11.08 1.53
N SER A 69 -3.31 -11.97 1.23
CA SER A 69 -2.16 -11.66 0.37
C SER A 69 -2.63 -11.14 -0.99
N LEU A 70 -1.95 -10.10 -1.51
CA LEU A 70 -2.34 -9.51 -2.80
C LEU A 70 -2.25 -10.52 -3.94
N ASP A 71 -3.35 -10.69 -4.65
CA ASP A 71 -3.40 -11.43 -5.92
C ASP A 71 -2.66 -10.65 -7.02
N ASP A 72 -2.09 -11.36 -7.99
CA ASP A 72 -1.38 -10.73 -9.10
C ASP A 72 -2.29 -9.84 -9.97
N ALA A 73 -3.60 -10.09 -9.97
CA ALA A 73 -4.58 -9.28 -10.67
C ALA A 73 -4.68 -7.83 -10.14
N THR A 74 -4.32 -7.58 -8.86
CA THR A 74 -4.33 -6.23 -8.26
C THR A 74 -3.44 -5.24 -9.03
N TRP A 75 -2.35 -5.74 -9.64
CA TRP A 75 -1.38 -4.92 -10.36
C TRP A 75 -1.87 -4.42 -11.73
N GLU A 76 -3.00 -4.92 -12.23
CA GLU A 76 -3.62 -4.41 -13.46
C GLU A 76 -4.26 -3.04 -13.26
N ARG A 77 -4.70 -2.75 -12.02
CA ARG A 77 -5.41 -1.54 -11.63
C ARG A 77 -4.62 -0.63 -10.68
N SER A 78 -3.66 -1.20 -9.94
CA SER A 78 -2.81 -0.44 -9.04
C SER A 78 -1.88 0.51 -9.78
N VAL A 79 -1.85 1.76 -9.35
CA VAL A 79 -1.12 2.86 -10.01
C VAL A 79 -0.26 3.65 -9.03
N TYR A 80 0.67 4.42 -9.58
CA TYR A 80 1.33 5.51 -8.89
C TYR A 80 1.43 6.74 -9.79
N CYS A 81 1.50 7.93 -9.22
CA CYS A 81 1.82 9.16 -9.93
C CYS A 81 2.69 10.06 -9.05
N TRP A 82 3.31 11.07 -9.65
CA TRP A 82 4.04 12.09 -8.91
C TRP A 82 3.17 13.33 -8.73
N ILE A 83 3.02 13.79 -7.49
CA ILE A 83 2.25 14.97 -7.12
C ILE A 83 2.95 15.73 -6.01
N ASP A 84 3.02 17.06 -6.13
CA ASP A 84 3.44 17.99 -5.08
C ASP A 84 4.67 17.59 -4.24
N GLY A 85 5.69 16.97 -4.85
CA GLY A 85 6.95 16.62 -4.19
C GLY A 85 7.05 15.19 -3.65
N HIS A 86 6.09 14.32 -3.94
CA HIS A 86 6.09 12.92 -3.55
C HIS A 86 5.47 12.04 -4.65
N TRP A 87 5.63 10.72 -4.51
CA TRP A 87 4.87 9.76 -5.31
C TRP A 87 3.69 9.25 -4.50
N GLU A 88 2.47 9.35 -5.03
CA GLU A 88 1.29 8.68 -4.47
C GLU A 88 1.14 7.31 -5.12
N PHE A 89 0.73 6.32 -4.32
CA PHE A 89 0.42 4.96 -4.73
C PHE A 89 -1.01 4.65 -4.33
N LEU A 90 -1.77 4.12 -5.27
CA LEU A 90 -3.08 3.53 -5.04
C LEU A 90 -2.99 2.04 -5.37
N VAL A 91 -3.06 1.20 -4.35
CA VAL A 91 -2.89 -0.26 -4.48
C VAL A 91 -4.18 -0.95 -4.07
N ASP A 92 -4.83 -1.61 -5.02
CA ASP A 92 -6.01 -2.44 -4.75
C ASP A 92 -5.63 -3.58 -3.80
N LEU A 93 -6.50 -3.87 -2.83
CA LEU A 93 -6.31 -4.92 -1.85
C LEU A 93 -7.07 -6.19 -2.26
N THR A 94 -6.57 -7.32 -1.78
CA THR A 94 -7.21 -8.62 -1.92
C THR A 94 -7.86 -8.99 -0.58
N THR A 95 -9.05 -9.57 -0.65
CA THR A 95 -9.73 -10.17 0.49
C THR A 95 -9.87 -11.68 0.31
N GLU A 96 -10.37 -12.39 1.31
CA GLU A 96 -10.59 -13.84 1.22
C GLU A 96 -11.50 -14.24 0.05
N HIS A 97 -12.47 -13.38 -0.31
CA HIS A 97 -13.46 -13.68 -1.35
C HIS A 97 -13.25 -12.93 -2.67
N GLU A 98 -12.42 -11.88 -2.68
CA GLU A 98 -12.23 -11.01 -3.85
C GLU A 98 -10.73 -10.91 -4.19
N PRO A 99 -10.27 -11.47 -5.34
CA PRO A 99 -8.87 -11.34 -5.74
C PRO A 99 -8.46 -9.88 -5.96
N VAL A 100 -9.42 -9.04 -6.38
CA VAL A 100 -9.28 -7.58 -6.48
C VAL A 100 -10.56 -6.97 -5.89
N SER A 101 -10.47 -6.47 -4.65
CA SER A 101 -11.59 -5.83 -3.97
C SER A 101 -11.72 -4.35 -4.38
N ASP A 102 -12.80 -3.69 -3.97
CA ASP A 102 -12.94 -2.23 -4.10
C ASP A 102 -12.15 -1.47 -3.02
N LEU A 103 -11.50 -2.17 -2.09
CA LEU A 103 -10.67 -1.58 -1.06
C LEU A 103 -9.26 -1.29 -1.59
N ALA A 104 -8.75 -0.09 -1.37
CA ALA A 104 -7.41 0.32 -1.78
C ALA A 104 -6.60 0.84 -0.59
N LEU A 105 -5.30 0.53 -0.60
CA LEU A 105 -4.29 1.16 0.24
C LEU A 105 -3.73 2.38 -0.50
N HIS A 106 -3.90 3.55 0.11
CA HIS A 106 -3.27 4.79 -0.32
C HIS A 106 -2.01 5.06 0.49
N ALA A 107 -0.90 5.29 -0.20
CA ALA A 107 0.39 5.55 0.41
C ALA A 107 1.18 6.58 -0.40
N ARG A 108 2.11 7.28 0.25
CA ARG A 108 3.02 8.22 -0.41
C ARG A 108 4.48 7.95 -0.10
N LEU A 109 5.34 8.10 -1.11
CA LEU A 109 6.78 8.06 -0.98
C LEU A 109 7.35 9.47 -0.99
N GLU A 110 7.89 9.89 0.14
CA GLU A 110 8.53 11.19 0.30
C GLU A 110 9.86 11.25 -0.46
N GLU A 111 10.02 12.22 -1.36
CA GLU A 111 11.25 12.36 -2.17
C GLU A 111 12.49 12.59 -1.32
N ARG A 112 12.37 13.42 -0.27
CA ARG A 112 13.52 13.87 0.51
C ARG A 112 14.05 12.81 1.46
N THR A 113 13.15 12.02 2.03
CA THR A 113 13.49 11.01 3.04
C THR A 113 13.58 9.60 2.45
N GLY A 114 12.92 9.36 1.32
CA GLY A 114 12.76 8.02 0.74
C GLY A 114 11.85 7.12 1.58
N LEU A 115 11.11 7.68 2.54
CA LEU A 115 10.18 6.92 3.38
C LEU A 115 8.82 6.80 2.70
N LEU A 116 8.32 5.58 2.63
CA LEU A 116 6.94 5.28 2.29
C LEU A 116 6.08 5.51 3.54
N ILE A 117 4.99 6.25 3.39
CA ILE A 117 4.02 6.58 4.45
C ILE A 117 2.68 6.00 4.00
N LEU A 118 2.01 5.25 4.87
CA LEU A 118 0.65 4.77 4.61
C LEU A 118 -0.32 5.84 5.10
N ASP A 119 -1.20 6.32 4.22
CA ASP A 119 -2.11 7.42 4.56
C ASP A 119 -3.51 6.90 4.88
N SER A 120 -4.04 5.92 4.12
CA SER A 120 -5.37 5.37 4.38
C SER A 120 -5.62 4.01 3.72
N VAL A 121 -6.61 3.30 4.25
CA VAL A 121 -7.28 2.19 3.58
C VAL A 121 -8.73 2.60 3.38
N HIS A 122 -9.24 2.61 2.15
CA HIS A 122 -10.58 3.10 1.83
C HIS A 122 -11.10 2.55 0.50
N VAL A 123 -12.39 2.76 0.21
CA VAL A 123 -12.96 2.58 -1.12
C VAL A 123 -12.86 3.92 -1.86
N PRO A 124 -12.05 4.03 -2.94
CA PRO A 124 -11.78 5.28 -3.65
C PRO A 124 -12.95 5.84 -4.48
#